data_AF-A0A968ADK1-F1
#
_entry.id   AF-A0A968ADK1-F1
#
_cell.length_a   1.000
_cell.length_b   1.000
_cell.length_c   1.000
_cell.angle_alpha   90.00
_cell.angle_beta   90.00
_cell.angle_gamma   90.00
#
_symmetry.space_group_name_H-M   'P 1'
#
loop_
_entity.id
_entity.type
_entity.pdbx_description
1 polymer ?
#
loop_
_entity_poly.entity_id
_entity_poly.type
_entity_poly.pdbx_seq_one_letter_code
_entity_poly.pdbx_strand_id
1 'polypeptide(L)'
;LAYSLDTDGGENYVIYFKDLVSGELQPDEISKATYEAEWANDSQSFFYTIQDDAKRSYKCFQHVLGSDPGTDRLIYHEQDELYSV
;
A
#
# COMPACT_ATOMS: atom_id res chain seq x y z
N LEU A 1 10.58 -6.54 5.47
CA LEU A 1 9.66 -5.82 6.40
C LEU A 1 8.98 -4.74 5.60
N ALA A 2 7.64 -4.62 5.71
CA ALA A 2 6.93 -3.43 5.28
C ALA A 2 6.53 -2.63 6.51
N TYR A 3 6.57 -1.30 6.44
CA TYR A 3 6.04 -0.43 7.48
C TYR A 3 5.41 0.81 6.83
N SER A 4 4.31 1.29 7.42
CA SER A 4 3.64 2.51 7.02
C SER A 4 4.02 3.67 7.93
N LEU A 5 4.07 4.88 7.37
CA LEU A 5 4.37 6.10 8.10
C LEU A 5 3.33 7.18 7.77
N ASP A 6 2.76 7.76 8.82
CA ASP A 6 2.00 9.01 8.79
C ASP A 6 2.73 10.01 9.71
N THR A 7 3.04 11.19 9.19
CA THR A 7 3.78 12.24 9.91
C THR A 7 2.93 13.44 10.31
N ASP A 8 1.70 13.55 9.81
CA ASP A 8 0.84 14.72 10.03
C ASP A 8 -0.52 14.38 10.66
N GLY A 9 -0.85 13.09 10.82
CA GLY A 9 -2.10 12.61 11.41
C GLY A 9 -3.28 12.68 10.44
N GLY A 10 -3.03 12.87 9.15
CA GLY A 10 -4.05 12.93 8.11
C GLY A 10 -4.49 11.56 7.60
N GLU A 11 -3.97 10.47 8.16
CA GLU A 11 -4.24 9.08 7.76
C GLU A 11 -3.89 8.80 6.29
N ASN A 12 -2.96 9.58 5.73
CA ASN A 12 -2.35 9.32 4.44
C ASN A 12 -0.99 8.67 4.69
N TYR A 13 -0.93 7.35 4.54
CA TYR A 13 0.29 6.62 4.83
C TYR A 13 1.19 6.54 3.60
N VAL A 14 2.49 6.55 3.87
CA VAL A 14 3.50 6.09 2.92
C VAL A 14 4.02 4.74 3.40
N ILE A 15 3.99 3.73 2.54
CA ILE A 15 4.50 2.40 2.84
C ILE A 15 5.92 2.29 2.28
N TYR A 16 6.83 1.86 3.16
CA TYR A 16 8.23 1.61 2.87
C TYR A 16 8.57 0.14 3.06
N PHE A 17 9.57 -0.32 2.31
CA PHE A 17 10.07 -1.68 2.37
C PHE A 17 11.52 -1.69 2.85
N LYS A 18 11.82 -2.57 3.80
CA LYS A 18 13.16 -2.73 4.39
C LYS A 18 13.62 -4.17 4.26
N ASP A 19 14.82 -4.34 3.70
CA ASP A 19 15.55 -5.60 3.78
C ASP A 19 16.07 -5.78 5.22
N LEU A 20 15.73 -6.92 5.83
CA LEU A 20 16.08 -7.19 7.23
C LEU A 20 17.48 -7.77 7.40
N VAL A 21 18.10 -8.26 6.32
CA VAL A 21 19.46 -8.83 6.33
C VAL A 21 20.48 -7.71 6.16
N SER A 22 20.33 -6.86 5.14
CA SER A 22 21.21 -5.71 4.92
C SER A 22 20.86 -4.52 5.81
N GLY A 23 19.58 -4.40 6.22
CA GLY A 23 19.09 -3.25 6.95
C GLY A 23 18.82 -2.02 6.07
N GLU A 24 18.91 -2.15 4.75
CA GLU A 24 18.68 -1.07 3.78
C GLU A 24 17.19 -0.92 3.45
N LEU A 25 16.80 0.31 3.14
CA LEU A 25 15.50 0.58 2.54
C LEU A 25 15.54 0.27 1.06
N GLN A 26 14.49 -0.41 0.59
CA GLN A 26 14.26 -0.64 -0.83
C GLN A 26 13.82 0.68 -1.50
N PRO A 27 14.04 0.82 -2.82
CA PRO A 27 13.64 2.03 -3.56
C PRO A 27 12.12 2.17 -3.69
N ASP A 28 11.37 1.08 -3.50
CA ASP A 28 9.92 1.03 -3.56
C ASP A 28 9.28 1.89 -2.46
N GLU A 29 8.40 2.82 -2.87
CA GLU A 29 7.62 3.68 -1.99
C GLU A 29 6.17 3.77 -2.50
N ILE A 30 5.21 3.38 -1.67
CA ILE A 30 3.78 3.46 -2.01
C ILE A 30 3.17 4.62 -1.24
N SER A 31 2.89 5.72 -1.93
CA SER A 31 2.25 6.90 -1.34
C SER A 31 0.72 6.79 -1.32
N LYS A 32 0.07 7.52 -0.40
CA LYS A 32 -1.40 7.62 -0.28
C LYS A 32 -2.09 6.27 -0.03
N ALA A 33 -1.39 5.36 0.62
CA ALA A 33 -1.97 4.12 1.11
C ALA A 33 -2.74 4.39 2.41
N THR A 34 -3.60 3.45 2.76
CA THR A 34 -4.17 3.32 4.10
C THR A 34 -3.17 2.58 5.01
N TYR A 35 -3.56 2.34 6.26
CA TYR A 35 -2.82 1.46 7.15
C TYR A 35 -3.08 -0.03 6.87
N GLU A 36 -4.06 -0.37 6.03
CA GLU A 36 -4.48 -1.74 5.74
C GLU A 36 -3.64 -2.32 4.58
N ALA A 37 -2.76 -3.25 4.92
CA ALA A 37 -1.89 -3.89 3.96
C ALA A 37 -1.43 -5.27 4.46
N GLU A 38 -1.10 -6.18 3.52
CA GLU A 38 -0.76 -7.57 3.83
C GLU A 38 0.23 -8.15 2.83
N TRP A 39 1.12 -9.03 3.31
CA TRP A 39 2.04 -9.78 2.44
C TRP A 39 1.34 -10.99 1.83
N ALA A 40 1.62 -11.26 0.55
CA ALA A 40 1.36 -12.57 0.00
C ALA A 40 2.35 -13.61 0.55
N ASN A 41 2.00 -14.89 0.38
CA ASN A 41 2.83 -16.01 0.84
C ASN A 41 4.13 -16.22 0.02
N ASP A 42 4.32 -15.47 -1.07
CA ASP A 42 5.52 -15.52 -1.92
C ASP A 42 6.64 -14.59 -1.44
N SER A 43 6.40 -13.80 -0.39
CA SER A 43 7.32 -12.76 0.13
C SER A 43 7.76 -11.72 -0.91
N GLN A 44 7.01 -11.57 -1.99
CA GLN A 44 7.31 -10.67 -3.12
C GLN A 44 6.13 -9.77 -3.47
N SER A 45 4.90 -10.29 -3.34
CA SER A 45 3.68 -9.53 -3.59
C SER A 45 3.16 -8.92 -2.29
N PHE A 46 2.71 -7.68 -2.37
CA PHE A 46 2.20 -6.91 -1.25
C PHE A 46 0.88 -6.24 -1.63
N PHE A 47 -0.15 -6.43 -0.80
CA PHE A 47 -1.47 -5.86 -1.03
C PHE A 47 -1.69 -4.65 -0.14
N TYR A 48 -2.29 -3.59 -0.68
CA TYR A 48 -2.60 -2.37 0.06
C TYR A 48 -3.88 -1.73 -0.47
N THR A 49 -4.53 -0.90 0.36
CA THR A 49 -5.68 -0.10 -0.07
C THR A 49 -5.32 1.39 -0.15
N ILE A 50 -6.07 2.13 -0.98
CA ILE A 50 -5.98 3.59 -1.07
C ILE A 50 -7.34 4.23 -0.80
N GLN A 51 -7.31 5.50 -0.41
CA GLN A 51 -8.51 6.28 -0.12
C GLN A 51 -8.95 7.15 -1.32
N ASP A 52 -10.25 7.42 -1.38
CA ASP A 52 -10.81 8.50 -2.19
C ASP A 52 -10.77 9.85 -1.45
N ASP A 53 -11.32 10.90 -2.07
CA ASP A 53 -11.36 12.25 -1.49
C ASP A 53 -12.18 12.33 -0.19
N ALA A 54 -13.07 11.37 0.06
CA ALA A 54 -13.88 11.26 1.27
C ALA A 54 -13.20 10.42 2.37
N LYS A 55 -11.91 10.07 2.20
CA LYS A 55 -11.12 9.25 3.13
C LYS A 55 -11.61 7.80 3.25
N ARG A 56 -12.36 7.31 2.27
CA ARG A 56 -12.87 5.94 2.24
C ARG A 56 -11.93 5.03 1.47
N SER A 57 -11.54 3.91 2.06
CA SER A 57 -10.79 2.85 1.37
C SER A 57 -11.65 2.28 0.23
N TYR A 58 -11.25 2.48 -1.02
CA TYR A 58 -12.11 2.14 -2.18
C TYR A 58 -11.42 1.32 -3.26
N LYS A 59 -10.09 1.21 -3.23
CA LYS A 59 -9.35 0.36 -4.16
C LYS A 59 -8.30 -0.45 -3.43
N CYS A 60 -8.17 -1.70 -3.83
CA CYS A 60 -7.11 -2.61 -3.42
C CYS A 60 -6.18 -2.86 -4.60
N PHE A 61 -4.87 -2.74 -4.35
CA PHE A 61 -3.81 -2.95 -5.33
C PHE A 61 -2.88 -4.06 -4.88
N GLN A 62 -2.21 -4.69 -5.84
CA GLN A 62 -1.09 -5.59 -5.65
C GLN A 62 0.17 -4.92 -6.17
N HIS A 63 1.10 -4.68 -5.27
CA HIS A 63 2.47 -4.30 -5.56
C HIS A 63 3.35 -5.53 -5.67
N VAL A 64 4.32 -5.51 -6.59
CA VAL A 64 5.39 -6.51 -6.67
C VAL A 64 6.70 -5.80 -6.32
N LEU A 65 7.41 -6.30 -5.31
CA LEU A 65 8.68 -5.72 -4.88
C LEU A 65 9.68 -5.56 -6.05
N GLY A 66 10.28 -4.37 -6.14
CA GLY A 66 11.23 -3.97 -7.17
C GLY A 66 10.58 -3.49 -8.47
N SER A 67 9.24 -3.40 -8.53
CA SER A 67 8.51 -2.84 -9.67
C SER A 67 8.08 -1.40 -9.41
N ASP A 68 7.67 -0.68 -10.46
CA ASP A 68 7.16 0.69 -10.31
C ASP A 68 5.76 0.68 -9.68
N PRO A 69 5.56 1.27 -8.48
CA PRO A 69 4.25 1.36 -7.84
C PRO A 69 3.17 2.03 -8.70
N GLY A 70 3.56 2.92 -9.63
CA GLY A 70 2.64 3.54 -10.60
C GLY A 70 2.02 2.54 -11.59
N THR A 71 2.55 1.32 -11.65
CA THR A 71 2.08 0.23 -12.50
C THR A 71 1.42 -0.91 -11.71
N ASP A 72 1.20 -0.72 -10.41
CA ASP A 72 0.61 -1.73 -9.54
C ASP A 72 -0.75 -2.19 -10.04
N ARG A 73 -0.99 -3.49 -9.91
CA ARG A 73 -2.20 -4.12 -10.45
C ARG A 73 -3.39 -3.79 -9.56
N LEU A 74 -4.43 -3.18 -10.14
CA LEU A 74 -5.73 -3.06 -9.47
C LEU A 74 -6.34 -4.45 -9.27
N ILE A 75 -6.62 -4.81 -8.02
CA ILE A 75 -7.24 -6.08 -7.63
C ILE A 75 -8.74 -5.91 -7.47
N TYR A 76 -9.17 -4.83 -6.81
CA TYR A 76 -10.56 -4.54 -6.55
C TYR A 76 -10.83 -3.03 -6.49
N HIS A 77 -12.03 -2.64 -6.90
CA HIS A 77 -12.53 -1.27 -6.82
C HIS A 77 -13.97 -1.29 -6.32
N GLU A 78 -14.19 -0.78 -5.11
CA GLU A 78 -15.51 -0.56 -4.52
C GLU A 78 -16.13 0.71 -5.11
N GLN A 79 -17.18 0.53 -5.90
CA GLN A 79 -17.84 1.61 -6.61
C GLN A 79 -19.02 2.19 -5.83
N ASP A 80 -19.59 1.44 -4.89
CA ASP A 80 -20.65 1.93 -4.04
C ASP A 80 -20.05 2.73 -2.89
N GLU A 81 -20.37 4.03 -2.85
CA GLU A 81 -19.88 4.96 -1.83
C GLU A 81 -20.31 4.59 -0.40
N LEU A 82 -21.28 3.68 -0.24
CA LEU A 82 -21.72 3.15 1.05
C LEU A 82 -20.79 2.08 1.64
N TYR A 83 -19.83 1.56 0.85
CA TYR A 83 -18.98 0.43 1.23
C TYR A 83 -17.48 0.76 1.13
N SER A 84 -16.67 0.05 1.92
CA SER A 84 -15.20 0.13 1.88
C SER A 84 -14.59 -1.22 1.55
N VAL A 85 -13.36 -1.21 1.02
CA VAL A 85 -12.50 -2.39 0.84
C VAL A 85 -11.31 -2.34 1.77
#